data_AF-A0A8H3XI57-F1
#
_entry.id   AF-A0A8H3XI57-F1
#
_cell.length_a   1.000
_cell.length_b   1.000
_cell.length_c   1.000
_cell.angle_alpha   90.00
_cell.angle_beta   90.00
_cell.angle_gamma   90.00
#
_symmetry.space_group_name_H-M   'P 1'
#
loop_
_entity.id
_entity.type
_entity.pdbx_description
1 polymer ?
#
loop_
_entity_poly.entity_id
_entity_poly.type
_entity_poly.pdbx_seq_one_letter_code
_entity_poly.pdbx_strand_id
1 'polypeptide(L)'
;MNAPNEIFLEIFNNLRASHRSLFSCLLVNRRWCINIVPILWSEPRYYDRRLIRTCLLSLNAEEQALFIPFKIMLPNEPKPLFEYTSYITSINYYLNDGIKNWLKYEGCKVPEDAVKYSLIAMFLRTSKKLKYLTTFNYDDIAELLIDVLYKNTAIITLNLNGNQLDKAKALAEALSWF
;
A
#
# COMPACT_ATOMS: atom_id res chain seq x y z
N MET A 1 -12.37 15.95 -32.23
CA MET A 1 -11.07 15.23 -32.22
C MET A 1 -10.76 14.82 -30.79
N ASN A 2 -10.65 13.53 -30.51
CA ASN A 2 -10.31 13.03 -29.18
C ASN A 2 -8.78 12.91 -29.08
N ALA A 3 -8.13 13.68 -28.21
CA ALA A 3 -6.69 13.56 -27.97
C ALA A 3 -6.32 12.14 -27.53
N PRO A 4 -5.16 11.59 -27.93
CA PRO A 4 -4.65 10.30 -27.45
C PRO A 4 -4.45 10.27 -25.92
N ASN A 5 -4.42 9.07 -25.33
CA ASN A 5 -4.27 8.93 -23.87
C ASN A 5 -2.87 9.37 -23.40
N GLU A 6 -1.87 9.24 -24.26
CA GLU A 6 -0.49 9.63 -24.03
C GLU A 6 -0.38 11.12 -23.70
N ILE A 7 -1.15 11.96 -24.40
CA ILE A 7 -1.21 13.41 -24.15
C ILE A 7 -1.77 13.69 -22.75
N PHE A 8 -2.85 13.00 -22.37
CA PHE A 8 -3.43 13.16 -21.04
C PHE A 8 -2.47 12.69 -19.94
N LEU A 9 -1.77 11.57 -20.15
CA LEU A 9 -0.76 11.08 -19.22
C LEU A 9 0.37 12.09 -19.04
N GLU A 10 0.84 12.73 -20.12
CA GLU A 10 1.86 13.79 -20.04
C GLU A 10 1.37 14.99 -19.22
N ILE A 11 0.15 15.48 -19.48
CA ILE A 11 -0.46 16.57 -18.71
C ILE A 11 -0.55 16.19 -17.23
N PHE A 12 -1.08 15.00 -16.91
CA PHE A 12 -1.24 14.58 -15.52
C PHE A 12 0.10 14.31 -14.83
N ASN A 13 1.11 13.84 -15.55
CA ASN A 13 2.46 13.67 -15.02
C ASN A 13 3.07 15.03 -14.61
N ASN A 14 2.84 16.08 -15.40
CA ASN A 14 3.25 17.45 -15.05
C ASN A 14 2.52 18.01 -13.81
N LEU A 15 1.36 17.43 -13.45
CA LEU A 15 0.58 17.81 -12.28
C LEU A 15 0.88 16.98 -11.03
N ARG A 16 1.81 16.01 -11.08
CA ARG A 16 2.12 15.10 -9.95
C ARG A 16 2.43 15.79 -8.64
N ALA A 17 3.13 16.92 -8.67
CA ALA A 17 3.44 17.70 -7.48
C ALA A 17 2.18 18.25 -6.78
N SER A 18 1.09 18.47 -7.52
CA SER A 18 -0.18 18.95 -6.99
C SER A 18 -1.23 17.83 -6.96
N HIS A 19 -1.22 17.05 -5.88
CA HIS A 19 -2.27 16.06 -5.61
C HIS A 19 -3.68 16.68 -5.57
N ARG A 20 -3.80 17.96 -5.15
CA ARG A 20 -5.10 18.67 -5.19
C ARG A 20 -5.56 18.85 -6.63
N SER A 21 -4.68 19.28 -7.53
CA SER A 21 -5.01 19.45 -8.95
C SER A 21 -5.39 18.11 -9.58
N LEU A 22 -4.60 17.06 -9.33
CA LEU A 22 -4.92 15.70 -9.81
C LEU A 22 -6.29 15.21 -9.30
N PHE A 23 -6.60 15.46 -8.02
CA PHE A 23 -7.90 15.09 -7.46
C PHE A 23 -9.04 15.85 -8.14
N SER A 24 -8.90 17.16 -8.41
CA SER A 24 -9.89 17.90 -9.19
C SER A 24 -10.05 17.33 -10.61
N CYS A 25 -8.95 16.92 -11.24
CA CYS A 25 -8.97 16.32 -12.57
C CYS A 25 -9.68 14.95 -12.62
N LEU A 26 -9.68 14.17 -11.52
CA LEU A 26 -10.46 12.91 -11.42
C LEU A 26 -11.95 13.13 -11.70
N LEU A 27 -12.48 14.29 -11.29
CA LEU A 27 -13.91 14.59 -11.30
C LEU A 27 -14.42 15.12 -12.65
N VAL A 28 -13.52 15.37 -13.60
CA VAL A 28 -13.86 15.98 -14.90
C VAL A 28 -14.68 15.03 -15.77
N ASN A 29 -14.19 13.81 -15.98
CA ASN A 29 -14.93 12.76 -16.71
C ASN A 29 -14.29 11.38 -16.48
N ARG A 30 -14.99 10.31 -16.88
CA ARG A 30 -14.54 8.91 -16.76
C ARG A 30 -13.16 8.67 -17.40
N ARG A 31 -12.87 9.30 -18.53
CA ARG A 31 -11.60 9.11 -19.25
C ARG A 31 -10.42 9.68 -18.47
N TRP A 32 -10.58 10.85 -17.86
CA TRP A 32 -9.57 11.46 -17.01
C TRP A 32 -9.38 10.65 -15.74
N CYS A 33 -10.49 10.23 -15.11
CA CYS A 33 -10.47 9.38 -13.92
C CYS A 33 -9.60 8.12 -14.10
N ILE A 34 -9.82 7.36 -15.18
CA ILE A 34 -9.07 6.11 -15.45
C ILE A 34 -7.55 6.35 -15.58
N ASN A 35 -7.12 7.50 -16.10
CA ASN A 35 -5.69 7.80 -16.27
C ASN A 35 -5.05 8.38 -15.01
N ILE A 36 -5.80 9.13 -14.20
CA ILE A 36 -5.28 9.79 -13.01
C ILE A 36 -5.23 8.85 -11.81
N VAL A 37 -6.18 7.91 -11.68
CA VAL A 37 -6.20 6.96 -10.55
C VAL A 37 -4.85 6.24 -10.39
N PRO A 38 -4.24 5.66 -11.44
CA PRO A 38 -2.92 5.05 -11.33
C PRO A 38 -1.80 6.01 -10.90
N ILE A 39 -1.89 7.29 -11.30
CA ILE A 39 -0.89 8.32 -10.97
C ILE A 39 -1.00 8.72 -9.49
N LEU A 40 -2.22 8.92 -8.98
CA LEU A 40 -2.45 9.25 -7.58
C LEU A 40 -2.09 8.09 -6.65
N TRP A 41 -2.34 6.86 -7.09
CA TRP A 41 -2.11 5.67 -6.28
C TRP A 41 -0.70 5.09 -6.41
N SER A 42 0.16 5.60 -7.29
CA SER A 42 1.55 5.12 -7.37
C SER A 42 2.36 5.49 -6.12
N GLU A 43 2.19 6.71 -5.62
CA GLU A 43 2.85 7.19 -4.39
C GLU A 43 1.80 7.86 -3.49
N PRO A 44 0.97 7.06 -2.83
CA PRO A 44 -0.23 7.60 -2.25
C PRO A 44 0.07 8.26 -0.90
N ARG A 45 -0.81 9.18 -0.48
CA ARG A 45 -0.66 9.94 0.76
C ARG A 45 -1.08 9.08 1.95
N TYR A 46 -0.15 8.28 2.46
CA TYR A 46 -0.38 7.31 3.53
C TYR A 46 -1.00 7.88 4.82
N TYR A 47 -0.84 9.19 5.09
CA TYR A 47 -1.48 9.87 6.21
C TYR A 47 -3.01 10.05 6.06
N ASP A 48 -3.59 9.82 4.88
CA ASP A 48 -5.04 9.89 4.66
C ASP A 48 -5.73 8.61 5.16
N ARG A 49 -6.57 8.74 6.20
CA ARG A 49 -7.34 7.61 6.74
C ARG A 49 -8.22 6.90 5.70
N ARG A 50 -8.66 7.61 4.64
CA ARG A 50 -9.48 7.04 3.57
C ARG A 50 -8.70 6.05 2.72
N LEU A 51 -7.38 6.28 2.58
CA LEU A 51 -6.47 5.35 1.93
C LEU A 51 -6.40 4.05 2.73
N ILE A 52 -6.16 4.13 4.04
CA ILE A 52 -6.09 2.95 4.91
C ILE A 52 -7.38 2.15 4.83
N ARG A 53 -8.52 2.82 4.96
CA ARG A 53 -9.85 2.19 4.82
C ARG A 53 -10.04 1.51 3.45
N THR A 54 -9.60 2.14 2.37
CA THR A 54 -9.67 1.56 1.02
C THR A 54 -8.78 0.33 0.90
N CYS A 55 -7.58 0.36 1.50
CA CYS A 55 -6.68 -0.79 1.52
C CYS A 55 -7.24 -1.95 2.34
N LEU A 56 -7.92 -1.66 3.47
CA LEU A 56 -8.59 -2.66 4.30
C LEU A 56 -9.74 -3.36 3.55
N LEU A 57 -10.45 -2.65 2.66
CA LEU A 57 -11.47 -3.24 1.79
C LEU A 57 -10.89 -4.19 0.72
N SER A 58 -9.59 -4.10 0.44
CA SER A 58 -8.88 -4.94 -0.54
C SER A 58 -8.25 -6.19 0.06
N LEU A 59 -8.38 -6.40 1.38
CA LEU A 59 -7.84 -7.57 2.05
C LEU A 59 -8.58 -8.85 1.62
N ASN A 60 -7.84 -9.93 1.40
CA ASN A 60 -8.41 -11.27 1.17
C ASN A 60 -8.69 -11.99 2.51
N ALA A 61 -9.25 -13.20 2.46
CA ALA A 61 -9.61 -13.94 3.68
C ALA A 61 -8.40 -14.25 4.59
N GLU A 62 -7.22 -14.52 4.01
CA GLU A 62 -5.99 -14.81 4.75
C GLU A 62 -5.49 -13.59 5.52
N GLU A 63 -5.45 -12.43 4.86
CA GLU A 63 -5.05 -11.15 5.45
C GLU A 63 -6.06 -10.68 6.49
N GLN A 64 -7.34 -11.03 6.32
CA GLN A 64 -8.37 -10.72 7.30
C GLN A 64 -8.33 -11.63 8.54
N ALA A 65 -7.69 -12.80 8.45
CA ALA A 65 -7.69 -13.79 9.52
C ALA A 65 -7.06 -13.27 10.83
N LEU A 66 -6.12 -12.33 10.73
CA LEU A 66 -5.49 -11.70 11.89
C LEU A 66 -6.44 -10.83 12.71
N PHE A 67 -7.59 -10.44 12.17
CA PHE A 67 -8.58 -9.66 12.91
C PHE A 67 -9.59 -10.51 13.69
N ILE A 68 -9.65 -11.83 13.41
CA ILE A 68 -10.58 -12.77 14.05
C ILE A 68 -10.43 -12.77 15.59
N PRO A 69 -9.21 -12.87 16.18
CA PRO A 69 -9.04 -12.89 17.64
C PRO A 69 -9.56 -11.63 18.33
N PHE A 70 -9.59 -10.51 17.61
CA PHE A 70 -9.97 -9.21 18.13
C PHE A 70 -11.45 -8.88 17.94
N LYS A 71 -12.24 -9.77 17.29
CA LYS A 71 -13.68 -9.61 17.03
C LYS A 71 -14.04 -8.27 16.36
N ILE A 72 -13.18 -7.82 15.45
CA ILE A 72 -13.33 -6.52 14.77
C ILE A 72 -14.26 -6.66 13.57
N MET A 73 -15.13 -5.68 13.37
CA MET A 73 -15.79 -5.48 12.09
C MET A 73 -14.89 -4.62 11.20
N LEU A 74 -14.24 -5.25 10.22
CA LEU A 74 -13.60 -4.52 9.13
C LEU A 74 -14.66 -3.72 8.35
N PRO A 75 -14.25 -2.68 7.59
CA PRO A 75 -15.15 -1.99 6.69
C PRO A 75 -15.88 -3.00 5.78
N ASN A 76 -17.21 -3.04 5.85
CA ASN A 76 -18.05 -4.01 5.13
C ASN A 76 -18.75 -3.36 3.92
N GLU A 77 -18.01 -2.55 3.18
CA GLU A 77 -18.52 -1.81 2.03
C GLU A 77 -18.27 -2.57 0.72
N PRO A 78 -18.98 -2.20 -0.36
CA PRO A 78 -18.68 -2.73 -1.67
C PRO A 78 -17.20 -2.56 -2.01
N LYS A 79 -16.64 -3.57 -2.70
CA LYS A 79 -15.26 -3.52 -3.15
C LYS A 79 -14.99 -2.26 -3.98
N PRO A 80 -13.80 -1.66 -3.87
CA PRO A 80 -13.44 -0.49 -4.65
C PRO A 80 -13.58 -0.76 -6.16
N LEU A 81 -14.02 0.26 -6.92
CA LEU A 81 -14.20 0.17 -8.37
C LEU A 81 -12.90 -0.14 -9.14
N PHE A 82 -11.77 0.32 -8.60
CA PHE A 82 -10.44 0.12 -9.15
C PHE A 82 -9.64 -0.79 -8.23
N GLU A 83 -8.72 -1.54 -8.83
CA GLU A 83 -7.67 -2.29 -8.13
C GLU A 83 -6.58 -1.32 -7.63
N TYR A 84 -6.97 -0.38 -6.77
CA TYR A 84 -6.17 0.76 -6.35
C TYR A 84 -4.77 0.36 -5.84
N THR A 85 -4.73 -0.72 -5.06
CA THR A 85 -3.51 -1.21 -4.42
C THR A 85 -2.51 -1.76 -5.42
N SER A 86 -2.96 -2.24 -6.59
CA SER A 86 -2.10 -2.72 -7.68
C SER A 86 -1.29 -1.61 -8.36
N TYR A 87 -1.67 -0.34 -8.17
CA TYR A 87 -0.95 0.79 -8.73
C TYR A 87 0.20 1.28 -7.87
N ILE A 88 0.26 0.87 -6.60
CA ILE A 88 1.24 1.36 -5.62
C ILE A 88 2.65 0.95 -6.03
N THR A 89 3.55 1.93 -6.09
CA THR A 89 4.96 1.73 -6.43
C THR A 89 5.90 1.88 -5.25
N SER A 90 5.47 2.55 -4.18
CA SER A 90 6.28 2.75 -2.98
C SER A 90 5.46 2.70 -1.70
N ILE A 91 5.97 2.03 -0.68
CA ILE A 91 5.47 2.05 0.70
C ILE A 91 6.54 2.68 1.57
N ASN A 92 6.16 3.66 2.37
CA ASN A 92 7.09 4.36 3.26
C ASN A 92 6.56 4.42 4.70
N TYR A 93 7.34 5.05 5.58
CA TYR A 93 7.06 5.10 7.02
C TYR A 93 5.77 5.82 7.40
N TYR A 94 5.24 6.68 6.52
CA TYR A 94 3.96 7.34 6.75
C TYR A 94 2.78 6.36 6.77
N LEU A 95 2.95 5.11 6.31
CA LEU A 95 1.93 4.07 6.46
C LEU A 95 1.57 3.85 7.94
N ASN A 96 2.56 3.84 8.84
CA ASN A 96 2.31 3.66 10.27
C ASN A 96 1.49 4.83 10.83
N ASP A 97 1.83 6.07 10.46
CA ASP A 97 1.06 7.25 10.88
C ASP A 97 -0.39 7.19 10.36
N GLY A 98 -0.57 6.74 9.12
CA GLY A 98 -1.88 6.48 8.54
C GLY A 98 -2.70 5.48 9.35
N ILE A 99 -2.11 4.34 9.70
CA ILE A 99 -2.74 3.29 10.51
C ILE A 99 -3.12 3.83 11.89
N LYS A 100 -2.22 4.52 12.58
CA LYS A 100 -2.49 5.16 13.88
C LYS A 100 -3.65 6.15 13.81
N ASN A 101 -3.67 6.99 12.78
CA ASN A 101 -4.74 7.96 12.56
C ASN A 101 -6.08 7.27 12.29
N TRP A 102 -6.08 6.19 11.51
CA TRP A 102 -7.28 5.40 11.23
C TRP A 102 -7.80 4.71 12.50
N LEU A 103 -6.94 4.02 13.26
CA LEU A 103 -7.29 3.36 14.52
C LEU A 103 -7.89 4.34 15.54
N LYS A 104 -7.26 5.50 15.70
CA LYS A 104 -7.74 6.56 16.59
C LYS A 104 -9.11 7.08 16.17
N TYR A 105 -9.35 7.23 14.86
CA TYR A 105 -10.61 7.73 14.33
C TYR A 105 -11.77 6.75 14.50
N GLU A 106 -11.52 5.47 14.21
CA GLU A 106 -12.55 4.41 14.33
C GLU A 106 -12.77 3.96 15.80
N GLY A 107 -11.86 4.31 16.71
CA GLY A 107 -11.93 3.87 18.11
C GLY A 107 -11.68 2.37 18.28
N CYS A 108 -11.05 1.72 17.30
CA CYS A 108 -10.79 0.28 17.32
C CYS A 108 -9.60 -0.06 18.24
N LYS A 109 -9.71 -1.16 18.98
CA LYS A 109 -8.64 -1.71 19.82
C LYS A 109 -7.82 -2.79 19.11
N VAL A 110 -7.57 -2.62 17.82
CA VAL A 110 -6.74 -3.55 17.04
C VAL A 110 -5.28 -3.25 17.34
N PRO A 111 -4.42 -4.28 17.50
CA PRO A 111 -2.98 -4.05 17.49
C PRO A 111 -2.56 -3.40 16.17
N GLU A 112 -1.79 -2.33 16.26
CA GLU A 112 -1.25 -1.61 15.09
C GLU A 112 -0.48 -2.56 14.17
N ASP A 113 0.29 -3.48 14.75
CA ASP A 113 1.11 -4.43 14.00
C ASP A 113 0.28 -5.42 13.18
N ALA A 114 -0.90 -5.83 13.67
CA ALA A 114 -1.81 -6.71 12.93
C ALA A 114 -2.36 -6.01 11.68
N VAL A 115 -2.73 -4.72 11.80
CA VAL A 115 -3.17 -3.91 10.65
C VAL A 115 -2.02 -3.73 9.66
N LYS A 116 -0.86 -3.32 10.16
CA LYS A 116 0.33 -3.07 9.36
C LYS A 116 0.74 -4.30 8.57
N TYR A 117 0.82 -5.46 9.21
CA TYR A 117 1.15 -6.70 8.55
C TYR A 117 0.16 -7.04 7.43
N SER A 118 -1.15 -6.98 7.73
CA SER A 118 -2.20 -7.31 6.76
C SER A 118 -2.12 -6.40 5.52
N LEU A 119 -1.85 -5.12 5.72
CA LEU A 119 -1.67 -4.17 4.62
C LEU A 119 -0.40 -4.46 3.80
N ILE A 120 0.73 -4.75 4.45
CA ILE A 120 1.98 -5.07 3.74
C ILE A 120 1.83 -6.36 2.92
N ALA A 121 1.27 -7.41 3.51
CA ALA A 121 0.98 -8.67 2.81
C ALA A 121 0.09 -8.42 1.59
N MET A 122 -0.96 -7.63 1.76
CA MET A 122 -1.85 -7.24 0.67
C MET A 122 -1.14 -6.44 -0.42
N PHE A 123 -0.29 -5.47 -0.08
CA PHE A 123 0.43 -4.70 -1.09
C PHE A 123 1.40 -5.56 -1.88
N LEU A 124 2.10 -6.48 -1.23
CA LEU A 124 3.00 -7.42 -1.89
C LEU A 124 2.25 -8.40 -2.79
N ARG A 125 1.04 -8.83 -2.39
CA ARG A 125 0.19 -9.69 -3.22
C ARG A 125 -0.38 -8.95 -4.43
N THR A 126 -0.86 -7.72 -4.23
CA THR A 126 -1.65 -6.99 -5.24
C THR A 126 -0.81 -6.14 -6.18
N SER A 127 0.34 -5.62 -5.73
CA SER A 127 1.18 -4.75 -6.53
C SER A 127 2.40 -5.47 -7.10
N LYS A 128 2.33 -5.72 -8.42
CA LYS A 128 3.49 -6.09 -9.24
C LYS A 128 4.36 -4.89 -9.64
N LYS A 129 4.00 -3.69 -9.18
CA LYS A 129 4.71 -2.44 -9.48
C LYS A 129 5.40 -1.88 -8.24
N LEU A 130 5.26 -2.52 -7.09
CA LEU A 130 5.87 -2.11 -5.84
C LEU A 130 7.39 -2.29 -5.97
N LYS A 131 8.09 -1.16 -6.05
CA LYS A 131 9.54 -1.11 -6.20
C LYS A 131 10.25 -0.81 -4.89
N TYR A 132 9.61 0.00 -4.03
CA TYR A 132 10.19 0.52 -2.81
C TYR A 132 9.35 0.11 -1.61
N LEU A 133 9.95 -0.58 -0.65
CA LEU A 133 9.31 -0.92 0.63
C LEU A 133 10.21 -0.46 1.77
N THR A 134 9.75 0.53 2.53
CA THR A 134 10.42 1.00 3.75
C THR A 134 9.55 0.68 4.96
N THR A 135 10.06 -0.14 5.87
CA THR A 135 9.34 -0.51 7.11
C THR A 135 10.23 -0.29 8.34
N PHE A 136 9.63 0.24 9.40
CA PHE A 136 10.26 0.40 10.72
C PHE A 136 9.77 -0.72 11.64
N ASN A 137 10.65 -1.24 12.51
CA ASN A 137 10.40 -2.41 13.37
C ASN A 137 10.08 -3.67 12.54
N TYR A 138 11.15 -4.25 12.00
CA TYR A 138 11.16 -5.49 11.22
C TYR A 138 10.86 -6.73 12.08
N ASP A 139 11.13 -6.66 13.38
CA ASP A 139 11.26 -7.84 14.25
C ASP A 139 10.01 -8.72 14.32
N ASP A 140 8.82 -8.12 14.25
CA ASP A 140 7.53 -8.82 14.39
C ASP A 140 6.95 -9.34 13.07
N ILE A 141 7.47 -8.88 11.93
CA ILE A 141 6.97 -9.26 10.60
C ILE A 141 8.04 -9.92 9.73
N ALA A 142 9.23 -10.17 10.28
CA ALA A 142 10.39 -10.69 9.58
C ALA A 142 10.14 -12.01 8.83
N GLU A 143 9.66 -13.03 9.54
CA GLU A 143 9.41 -14.37 8.97
C GLU A 143 8.33 -14.33 7.89
N LEU A 144 7.31 -13.50 8.12
CA LEU A 144 6.20 -13.37 7.19
C LEU A 144 6.57 -12.53 5.95
N LEU A 145 7.47 -11.57 6.09
CA LEU A 145 8.06 -10.85 4.96
C LEU A 145 8.88 -11.77 4.08
N ILE A 146 9.64 -12.72 4.65
CA ILE A 146 10.48 -13.65 3.88
C ILE A 146 9.65 -14.48 2.88
N ASP A 147 8.55 -15.11 3.32
CA ASP A 147 7.71 -15.94 2.43
C ASP A 147 7.05 -15.12 1.31
N VAL A 148 6.68 -13.88 1.62
CA VAL A 148 6.01 -13.00 0.65
C VAL A 148 7.01 -12.35 -0.31
N LEU A 149 8.20 -11.96 0.17
CA LEU A 149 9.31 -11.48 -0.66
C LEU A 149 9.78 -12.57 -1.62
N TYR A 150 9.81 -13.83 -1.19
CA TYR A 150 10.14 -14.96 -2.05
C TYR A 150 9.23 -15.04 -3.29
N LYS A 151 7.98 -14.62 -3.15
CA LYS A 151 6.95 -14.66 -4.20
C LYS A 151 6.86 -13.37 -5.03
N ASN A 152 7.48 -12.26 -4.58
CA ASN A 152 7.38 -10.96 -5.24
C ASN A 152 8.72 -10.53 -5.88
N THR A 153 8.81 -10.67 -7.20
CA THR A 153 10.01 -10.32 -7.98
C THR A 153 10.08 -8.85 -8.42
N ALA A 154 9.11 -8.02 -8.05
CA ALA A 154 9.02 -6.63 -8.53
C ALA A 154 9.76 -5.62 -7.64
N ILE A 155 10.13 -6.02 -6.42
CA ILE A 155 10.79 -5.14 -5.46
C ILE A 155 12.24 -4.91 -5.87
N ILE A 156 12.62 -3.64 -5.98
CA ILE A 156 13.97 -3.22 -6.38
C ILE A 156 14.74 -2.72 -5.16
N THR A 157 14.05 -2.13 -4.18
CA THR A 157 14.66 -1.54 -2.99
C THR A 157 13.83 -1.89 -1.77
N LEU A 158 14.50 -2.55 -0.82
CA LEU A 158 13.95 -2.88 0.48
C LEU A 158 14.78 -2.17 1.55
N ASN A 159 14.14 -1.31 2.33
CA ASN A 159 14.77 -0.62 3.46
C ASN A 159 14.10 -1.09 4.77
N LEU A 160 14.84 -1.89 5.52
CA LEU A 160 14.42 -2.41 6.82
C LEU A 160 15.22 -1.69 7.91
N ASN A 161 14.54 -0.88 8.71
CA ASN A 161 15.17 -0.25 9.87
C ASN A 161 14.84 -1.07 11.13
N GLY A 162 15.86 -1.71 11.72
CA GLY A 162 15.78 -2.53 12.94
C GLY A 162 17.17 -2.93 13.47
N ASN A 163 17.31 -3.09 14.79
CA ASN A 163 18.62 -3.13 15.48
C ASN A 163 19.20 -4.54 15.75
N GLN A 164 18.69 -5.60 15.12
CA GLN A 164 19.11 -6.98 15.41
C GLN A 164 19.77 -7.63 14.18
N LEU A 165 21.11 -7.72 14.23
CA LEU A 165 22.01 -8.12 13.14
C LEU A 165 21.71 -9.53 12.57
N ASP A 166 21.24 -10.46 13.40
CA ASP A 166 21.09 -11.87 13.02
C ASP A 166 19.91 -12.10 12.05
N LYS A 167 18.78 -11.40 12.25
CA LYS A 167 17.62 -11.52 11.35
C LYS A 167 17.80 -10.72 10.06
N ALA A 168 18.58 -9.64 10.10
CA ALA A 168 18.99 -8.92 8.90
C ALA A 168 19.87 -9.78 7.98
N LYS A 169 20.72 -10.64 8.58
CA LYS A 169 21.57 -11.59 7.85
C LYS A 169 20.75 -12.68 7.14
N ALA A 170 19.77 -13.28 7.81
CA ALA A 170 18.89 -14.29 7.20
C ALA A 170 18.12 -13.74 5.98
N LEU A 171 17.71 -12.46 6.05
CA LEU A 171 17.02 -11.81 4.92
C LEU A 171 17.99 -11.39 3.80
N ALA A 172 19.21 -10.96 4.13
CA ALA A 172 20.27 -10.74 3.14
C ALA A 172 20.63 -12.04 2.39
N GLU A 173 20.70 -13.16 3.10
CA GLU A 173 20.88 -14.48 2.51
C GLU A 173 19.70 -14.84 1.59
N ALA A 174 18.45 -14.65 2.02
CA ALA A 174 17.26 -14.90 1.20
C ALA A 174 17.22 -14.02 -0.07
N LEU A 175 17.68 -12.78 0.01
CA LEU A 175 17.76 -11.86 -1.13
C LEU A 175 18.93 -12.15 -2.08
N SER A 176 19.99 -12.82 -1.62
CA SER A 176 21.17 -13.16 -2.45
C SER A 176 20.93 -14.27 -3.49
N TRP A 177 19.77 -14.91 -3.45
CA TRP A 177 19.34 -15.93 -4.42
C TRP A 177 18.48 -15.35 -5.57
N PHE A 178 18.36 -14.02 -5.64
CA PHE A 178 17.78 -13.26 -6.76
C PHE A 178 18.87 -12.53 -7.55
#